data_AF-A0A4Y1QN02-F1
#
_entry.id   AF-A0A4Y1QN02-F1
#
_cell.length_a   1.000
_cell.length_b   1.000
_cell.length_c   1.000
_cell.angle_alpha   90.00
_cell.angle_beta   90.00
_cell.angle_gamma   90.00
#
_symmetry.space_group_name_H-M   'P 1'
#
loop_
_entity.id
_entity.type
_entity.pdbx_description
1 polymer ?
#
loop_
_entity_poly.entity_id
_entity_poly.type
_entity_poly.pdbx_seq_one_letter_code
_entity_poly.pdbx_strand_id
1 'polypeptide(L)'
;NRSEEVKMASAVDAAGDPIPTSAVLTAASKHIQFQCQAENVAFLKCKKKDPNPEKCLDKGRQVTRCVLSLLKDLHQRCTKEMDAYVGCMYYNTNEFELCRKEQDEFEKKMPIGMRTCMPFYPTIITIRWAACNYQILLHTIRIRL
;
A
#
# COMPACT_ATOMS: atom_id res chain seq x y z
N ASN A 1 -15.56 12.12 -22.20
CA ASN A 1 -14.37 12.93 -21.92
C ASN A 1 -13.96 12.94 -20.43
N ARG A 2 -14.89 12.99 -19.46
CA ARG A 2 -14.56 12.89 -18.01
C ARG A 2 -13.92 11.55 -17.59
N SER A 3 -14.19 10.49 -18.35
CA SER A 3 -13.68 9.13 -18.09
C SER A 3 -12.24 8.91 -18.53
N GLU A 4 -11.67 9.82 -19.34
CA GLU A 4 -10.28 9.71 -19.84
C GLU A 4 -9.30 10.47 -18.95
N GLU A 5 -9.74 11.53 -18.27
CA GLU A 5 -8.93 12.28 -17.30
C GLU A 5 -8.62 11.45 -16.03
N VAL A 6 -9.56 10.60 -15.61
CA VAL A 6 -9.37 9.63 -14.52
C VAL A 6 -8.33 8.55 -14.89
N LYS A 7 -8.12 8.27 -16.18
CA LYS A 7 -7.08 7.31 -16.61
C LYS A 7 -5.66 7.86 -16.44
N MET A 8 -5.49 9.18 -16.31
CA MET A 8 -4.16 9.82 -16.22
C MET A 8 -3.66 9.99 -14.77
N ALA A 9 -4.50 9.72 -13.76
CA ALA A 9 -4.14 9.83 -12.34
C ALA A 9 -4.03 8.46 -11.65
N SER A 10 -3.67 7.40 -12.38
CA SER A 10 -3.40 6.10 -11.76
C SER A 10 -2.07 6.11 -11.03
N ALA A 11 -1.99 5.40 -9.90
CA ALA A 11 -0.75 5.31 -9.13
C ALA A 11 0.33 4.38 -9.72
N VAL A 12 -0.01 3.62 -10.78
CA VAL A 12 0.89 2.69 -11.47
C VAL A 12 0.86 2.87 -12.98
N ASP A 13 1.88 2.35 -13.66
CA ASP A 13 1.94 2.28 -15.11
C ASP A 13 1.18 1.07 -15.68
N ALA A 14 1.20 0.92 -17.01
CA ALA A 14 0.55 -0.19 -17.69
C ALA A 14 1.13 -1.57 -17.33
N ALA A 15 2.36 -1.63 -16.81
CA ALA A 15 2.99 -2.86 -16.31
C ALA A 15 2.64 -3.13 -14.83
N GLY A 16 1.94 -2.20 -14.16
CA GLY A 16 1.60 -2.29 -12.74
C GLY A 16 2.77 -1.90 -11.84
N ASP A 17 3.78 -1.22 -12.37
CA ASP A 17 4.87 -0.66 -11.57
C ASP A 17 4.51 0.75 -11.08
N PRO A 18 4.89 1.10 -9.84
CA PRO A 18 4.48 2.35 -9.23
C PRO A 18 5.08 3.55 -9.95
N ILE A 19 4.24 4.54 -10.29
CA ILE A 19 4.70 5.82 -10.84
C ILE A 19 4.80 6.82 -9.67
N PRO A 20 6.02 7.20 -9.23
CA PRO A 20 6.20 8.10 -8.10
C PRO A 20 5.97 9.57 -8.51
N THR A 21 4.77 9.90 -8.97
CA THR A 21 4.38 11.31 -9.20
C THR A 21 4.24 12.04 -7.86
N SER A 22 4.24 13.37 -7.90
CA SER A 22 4.04 14.19 -6.70
C SER A 22 2.71 13.86 -6.00
N ALA A 23 1.64 13.64 -6.75
CA ALA A 23 0.33 13.24 -6.22
C ALA A 23 0.37 11.89 -5.51
N VAL A 24 1.00 10.89 -6.13
CA VAL A 24 1.13 9.54 -5.55
C VAL A 24 1.96 9.57 -4.27
N LEU A 25 3.11 10.25 -4.28
CA LEU A 25 3.97 10.35 -3.11
C LEU A 25 3.32 11.15 -1.98
N THR A 26 2.55 12.18 -2.31
CA THR A 26 1.86 13.00 -1.30
C THR A 26 0.70 12.23 -0.66
N ALA A 27 -0.11 11.53 -1.47
CA ALA A 27 -1.16 10.65 -0.98
C ALA A 27 -0.61 9.55 -0.06
N ALA A 28 0.53 8.94 -0.42
CA ALA A 28 1.17 7.87 0.35
C ALA A 28 2.08 8.36 1.50
N SER A 29 2.26 9.67 1.68
CA SER A 29 3.26 10.26 2.59
C SER A 29 3.21 9.72 4.02
N LYS A 30 2.00 9.60 4.59
CA LYS A 30 1.81 9.03 5.94
C LYS A 30 2.22 7.56 6.00
N HIS A 31 1.87 6.76 4.98
CA HIS A 31 2.28 5.35 4.92
C HIS A 31 3.79 5.22 4.80
N ILE A 32 4.43 6.05 3.97
CA ILE A 32 5.89 6.09 3.82
C ILE A 32 6.56 6.42 5.16
N GLN A 33 6.04 7.40 5.88
CA GLN A 33 6.58 7.81 7.18
C GLN A 33 6.62 6.66 8.19
N PHE A 34 5.56 5.86 8.27
CA PHE A 34 5.48 4.75 9.23
C PHE A 34 6.17 3.47 8.74
N GLN A 35 6.00 3.09 7.47
CA GLN A 35 6.49 1.81 6.97
C GLN A 35 7.97 1.84 6.59
N CYS A 36 8.46 2.97 6.07
CA CYS A 36 9.86 3.18 5.69
C CYS A 36 10.63 4.02 6.72
N GLN A 37 10.14 4.09 7.97
CA GLN A 37 10.74 4.91 9.02
C GLN A 37 12.19 4.52 9.29
N ALA A 38 12.48 3.21 9.35
CA ALA A 38 13.80 2.70 9.70
C ALA A 38 14.87 3.12 8.69
N GLU A 39 14.56 2.98 7.40
CA GLU A 39 15.40 3.34 6.27
C GLU A 39 15.61 4.85 6.21
N ASN A 40 14.52 5.63 6.37
CA ASN A 40 14.57 7.09 6.39
C ASN A 40 15.44 7.62 7.53
N VAL A 41 15.25 7.10 8.75
CA VAL A 41 16.05 7.50 9.92
C VAL A 41 17.51 7.09 9.74
N ALA A 42 17.80 5.92 9.17
CA ALA A 42 19.17 5.49 8.89
C ALA A 42 19.87 6.42 7.88
N PHE A 43 19.16 6.84 6.83
CA PHE A 43 19.65 7.80 5.84
C PHE A 43 19.92 9.19 6.48
N LEU A 44 19.00 9.70 7.29
CA LEU A 44 19.17 10.98 7.99
C LEU A 44 20.31 10.95 9.00
N LYS A 45 20.47 9.84 9.74
CA LYS A 45 21.62 9.63 10.64
C LYS A 45 22.95 9.62 9.88
N CYS A 46 22.99 9.05 8.67
CA CYS A 46 24.17 9.07 7.82
C CYS A 46 24.52 10.51 7.40
N LYS A 47 23.54 11.27 6.86
CA LYS A 47 23.75 12.67 6.47
C LYS A 47 24.16 13.59 7.62
N LYS A 48 23.70 13.29 8.85
CA LYS A 48 24.10 14.05 10.05
C LYS A 48 25.55 13.79 10.45
N LYS A 49 26.09 12.61 10.15
CA LYS A 49 27.48 12.23 10.48
C LYS A 49 28.48 12.73 9.46
N ASP A 50 28.13 12.72 8.18
CA ASP A 50 29.03 13.09 7.09
C ASP A 50 28.26 13.94 6.05
N PRO A 51 28.74 15.15 5.72
CA PRO A 51 28.11 16.00 4.71
C PRO A 51 28.31 15.50 3.27
N ASN A 52 29.23 14.56 3.01
CA ASN A 52 29.44 14.01 1.68
C ASN A 52 28.27 13.11 1.24
N PRO A 53 27.52 13.47 0.18
CA PRO A 53 26.36 12.69 -0.26
C PRO A 53 26.70 11.28 -0.76
N GLU A 54 27.91 11.05 -1.26
CA GLU A 54 28.31 9.76 -1.85
C GLU A 54 28.37 8.63 -0.81
N LYS A 55 28.73 8.96 0.43
CA LYS A 55 28.85 7.99 1.54
C LYS A 55 27.50 7.41 1.97
N CYS A 56 26.41 8.11 1.69
CA CYS A 56 25.06 7.72 2.11
C CYS A 56 24.20 7.16 0.97
N LEU A 57 24.75 6.95 -0.24
CA LEU A 57 24.00 6.46 -1.40
C LEU A 57 23.39 5.08 -1.19
N ASP A 58 24.07 4.17 -0.48
CA ASP A 58 23.52 2.85 -0.14
C ASP A 58 22.23 2.96 0.68
N LYS A 59 22.23 3.86 1.67
CA LYS A 59 21.06 4.12 2.53
C LYS A 59 19.94 4.82 1.75
N GLY A 60 20.29 5.72 0.83
CA GLY A 60 19.34 6.32 -0.11
C GLY A 60 18.64 5.27 -0.99
N ARG A 61 19.40 4.31 -1.55
CA ARG A 61 18.81 3.21 -2.34
C ARG A 61 17.87 2.32 -1.52
N GLN A 62 18.17 2.10 -0.23
CA GLN A 62 17.28 1.37 0.68
C GLN A 62 15.96 2.11 0.89
N VAL A 63 15.99 3.44 1.07
CA VAL A 63 14.79 4.27 1.14
C VAL A 63 13.97 4.15 -0.14
N THR A 64 14.58 4.35 -1.31
CA THR A 64 13.87 4.25 -2.60
C THR A 64 13.24 2.88 -2.80
N ARG A 65 13.96 1.79 -2.48
CA ARG A 65 13.43 0.44 -2.57
C ARG A 65 12.22 0.23 -1.66
N CYS A 66 12.27 0.72 -0.42
CA CYS A 66 11.15 0.62 0.51
C CYS A 66 9.92 1.36 -0.03
N VAL A 67 10.10 2.60 -0.49
CA VAL A 67 9.01 3.42 -1.02
C VAL A 67 8.37 2.79 -2.25
N LEU A 68 9.15 2.33 -3.22
CA LEU A 68 8.60 1.70 -4.43
C LEU A 68 7.85 0.39 -4.11
N SER A 69 8.40 -0.43 -3.22
CA SER A 69 7.71 -1.65 -2.75
C SER A 69 6.38 -1.31 -2.08
N LEU A 70 6.38 -0.28 -1.23
CA LEU A 70 5.18 0.18 -0.54
C LEU A 70 4.11 0.70 -1.52
N LEU A 71 4.50 1.52 -2.49
CA LEU A 71 3.55 2.04 -3.48
C LEU A 71 2.89 0.92 -4.28
N LYS A 72 3.68 -0.10 -4.66
CA LYS A 72 3.17 -1.30 -5.33
C LYS A 72 2.18 -2.05 -4.43
N ASP A 73 2.52 -2.25 -3.16
CA ASP A 73 1.67 -2.94 -2.20
C ASP A 73 0.35 -2.18 -1.93
N LEU A 74 0.40 -0.85 -1.79
CA LEU A 74 -0.78 -0.01 -1.60
C LEU A 74 -1.72 -0.12 -2.80
N HIS A 75 -1.20 0.06 -4.00
CA HIS A 75 -2.02 0.00 -5.22
C HIS A 75 -2.62 -1.39 -5.44
N GLN A 76 -1.89 -2.47 -5.14
CA GLN A 76 -2.42 -3.83 -5.28
C GLN A 76 -3.55 -4.16 -4.29
N ARG A 77 -3.58 -3.51 -3.14
CA ARG A 77 -4.50 -3.84 -2.04
C ARG A 77 -5.74 -2.96 -2.00
N CYS A 78 -5.58 -1.68 -2.30
CA CYS A 78 -6.64 -0.68 -2.26
C CYS A 78 -6.58 0.22 -3.50
N THR A 79 -6.56 -0.41 -4.69
CA THR A 79 -6.48 0.24 -6.01
C THR A 79 -7.48 1.39 -6.15
N LYS A 80 -8.76 1.10 -5.91
CA LYS A 80 -9.85 2.04 -6.16
C LYS A 80 -9.76 3.27 -5.25
N GLU A 81 -9.56 3.06 -3.96
CA GLU A 81 -9.48 4.13 -2.97
C GLU A 81 -8.18 4.94 -3.14
N MET A 82 -7.06 4.28 -3.45
CA MET A 82 -5.80 4.96 -3.73
C MET A 82 -5.89 5.83 -4.99
N ASP A 83 -6.41 5.30 -6.10
CA ASP A 83 -6.54 6.06 -7.34
C ASP A 83 -7.51 7.24 -7.19
N ALA A 84 -8.60 7.08 -6.43
CA ALA A 84 -9.51 8.19 -6.13
C ALA A 84 -8.80 9.31 -5.34
N TYR A 85 -8.02 8.95 -4.33
CA TYR A 85 -7.27 9.91 -3.52
C TYR A 85 -6.14 10.58 -4.31
N VAL A 86 -5.39 9.82 -5.10
CA VAL A 86 -4.36 10.33 -6.00
C VAL A 86 -4.97 11.25 -7.06
N GLY A 87 -6.12 10.89 -7.62
CA GLY A 87 -6.86 11.73 -8.56
C GLY A 87 -7.26 13.08 -7.96
N CYS A 88 -7.77 13.07 -6.72
CA CYS A 88 -8.07 14.31 -6.00
C CYS A 88 -6.81 15.15 -5.76
N MET A 89 -5.71 14.52 -5.34
CA MET A 89 -4.43 15.18 -5.11
C MET A 89 -3.87 15.82 -6.39
N TYR A 90 -3.95 15.09 -7.51
CA TYR A 90 -3.50 15.58 -8.80
C TYR A 90 -4.28 16.83 -9.24
N TYR A 91 -5.61 16.82 -9.10
CA TYR A 91 -6.46 17.95 -9.49
C TYR A 91 -6.28 19.17 -8.58
N ASN A 92 -6.07 18.94 -7.29
CA ASN A 92 -5.98 20.00 -6.27
C ASN A 92 -4.53 20.38 -5.93
N THR A 93 -3.56 20.11 -6.81
CA THR A 93 -2.14 20.51 -6.62
C THR A 93 -1.55 20.03 -5.28
N ASN A 94 -1.93 18.83 -4.84
CA ASN A 94 -1.50 18.21 -3.60
C ASN A 94 -2.02 18.88 -2.30
N GLU A 95 -3.11 19.65 -2.38
CA GLU A 95 -3.74 20.27 -1.21
C GLU A 95 -4.61 19.29 -0.43
N PHE A 96 -4.13 18.92 0.76
CA PHE A 96 -4.78 17.91 1.60
C PHE A 96 -6.19 18.29 2.07
N GLU A 97 -6.45 19.58 2.34
CA GLU A 97 -7.75 20.02 2.87
C GLU A 97 -8.90 19.79 1.88
N LEU A 98 -8.60 19.77 0.59
CA LEU A 98 -9.60 19.57 -0.46
C LEU A 98 -9.90 18.09 -0.72
N CYS A 99 -9.09 17.17 -0.17
CA CYS A 99 -9.15 15.74 -0.42
C CYS A 99 -9.33 14.90 0.85
N ARG A 100 -9.79 15.50 1.96
CA ARG A 100 -9.98 14.80 3.25
C ARG A 100 -10.96 13.63 3.16
N LYS A 101 -11.99 13.75 2.32
CA LYS A 101 -12.99 12.70 2.12
C LYS A 101 -12.35 11.45 1.51
N GLU A 102 -11.62 11.61 0.42
CA GLU A 102 -10.91 10.52 -0.27
C GLU A 102 -9.80 9.94 0.61
N GLN A 103 -9.12 10.79 1.39
CA GLN A 103 -8.15 10.37 2.38
C GLN A 103 -8.79 9.45 3.44
N ASP A 104 -9.94 9.83 4.00
CA ASP A 104 -10.62 9.03 5.02
C ASP A 104 -11.09 7.68 4.46
N GLU A 105 -11.59 7.65 3.22
CA GLU A 105 -11.96 6.41 2.54
C GLU A 105 -10.75 5.48 2.33
N PHE A 106 -9.61 6.06 1.93
CA PHE A 106 -8.35 5.34 1.76
C PHE A 106 -7.80 4.81 3.09
N GLU A 107 -7.70 5.64 4.12
CA GLU A 107 -7.17 5.26 5.44
C GLU A 107 -8.09 4.26 6.17
N LYS A 108 -9.40 4.32 5.93
CA LYS A 108 -10.36 3.32 6.46
C LYS A 108 -10.11 1.92 5.89
N LYS A 109 -9.74 1.83 4.61
CA LYS A 109 -9.40 0.55 3.96
C LYS A 109 -7.99 0.09 4.30
N MET A 110 -7.07 1.04 4.39
CA MET A 110 -5.68 0.78 4.70
C MET A 110 -5.22 1.63 5.88
N PRO A 111 -5.37 1.14 7.13
CA PRO A 111 -4.90 1.87 8.30
C PRO A 111 -3.39 2.05 8.32
N ILE A 112 -2.94 3.21 8.80
CA ILE A 112 -1.52 3.54 8.94
C ILE A 112 -0.89 2.59 9.98
N GLY A 113 0.21 1.93 9.61
CA GLY A 113 0.95 1.00 10.49
C GLY A 113 0.62 -0.48 10.30
N MET A 114 -0.39 -0.83 9.50
CA MET A 114 -0.64 -2.23 9.11
C MET A 114 0.09 -2.59 7.81
N ARG A 115 0.97 -3.60 7.87
CA ARG A 115 1.64 -4.20 6.68
C ARG A 115 0.76 -5.19 5.93
N THR A 116 -0.43 -5.48 6.46
CA THR A 116 -1.43 -6.39 5.88
C THR A 116 -2.73 -5.62 5.76
N CYS A 117 -3.55 -5.88 4.73
CA CYS A 117 -4.94 -5.46 4.81
C CYS A 117 -5.45 -5.93 6.17
N MET A 118 -6.08 -5.03 6.93
CA MET A 118 -6.85 -5.44 8.08
C MET A 118 -7.69 -6.62 7.60
N PRO A 119 -7.65 -7.78 8.27
CA PRO A 119 -8.61 -8.81 7.95
C PRO A 119 -9.95 -8.17 8.25
N PHE A 120 -10.60 -7.63 7.22
CA PHE A 120 -12.02 -7.62 7.17
C PHE A 120 -12.35 -9.10 7.28
N TYR A 121 -12.59 -9.55 8.51
CA TYR A 121 -13.29 -10.79 8.74
C TYR A 121 -14.76 -10.43 8.69
N PRO A 122 -15.44 -10.61 7.54
CA PRO A 122 -16.86 -10.85 7.58
C PRO A 122 -17.14 -12.36 7.80
N THR A 123 -16.13 -13.24 7.84
CA THR A 123 -16.36 -14.70 7.85
C THR A 123 -15.25 -15.54 8.54
N ILE A 124 -15.02 -15.40 9.85
CA ILE A 124 -14.41 -16.51 10.64
C ILE A 124 -15.37 -17.72 10.67
N ILE A 125 -16.66 -17.52 10.36
CA ILE A 125 -17.69 -18.54 10.59
C ILE A 125 -17.76 -19.61 9.47
N THR A 126 -17.32 -19.35 8.23
CA THR A 126 -17.53 -20.31 7.13
C THR A 126 -16.34 -21.20 6.78
N ILE A 127 -15.10 -20.81 7.08
CA ILE A 127 -13.93 -21.66 6.76
C ILE A 127 -13.82 -22.87 7.72
N ARG A 128 -14.29 -22.72 8.97
CA ARG A 128 -14.29 -23.82 9.94
C ARG A 128 -15.33 -24.92 9.62
N TRP A 129 -16.34 -24.62 8.81
CA TRP A 129 -17.33 -25.61 8.33
C TRP A 129 -16.87 -26.38 7.08
N ALA A 130 -16.10 -25.74 6.20
CA ALA A 130 -15.59 -26.40 4.99
C ALA A 130 -14.45 -27.40 5.28
N ALA A 131 -13.59 -27.11 6.27
CA ALA A 131 -12.50 -28.01 6.65
C ALA A 131 -12.96 -29.22 7.50
N CYS A 132 -14.16 -29.17 8.10
CA CYS A 132 -14.68 -30.26 8.94
C CYS A 132 -15.39 -31.36 8.11
N ASN A 133 -15.92 -31.04 6.92
CA ASN A 133 -16.66 -32.02 6.10
C ASN A 133 -15.77 -32.90 5.19
N TYR A 134 -14.55 -32.49 4.87
CA TYR A 134 -13.66 -33.32 4.04
C TYR A 134 -12.95 -34.42 4.85
N GLN A 135 -12.67 -34.18 6.14
CA GLN A 135 -11.96 -35.14 6.99
C GLN A 135 -12.84 -36.31 7.46
N ILE A 136 -14.16 -36.12 7.57
CA ILE A 136 -15.11 -37.17 7.97
C ILE A 136 -15.34 -38.20 6.84
N LEU A 137 -15.28 -37.77 5.58
CA LEU A 137 -15.49 -38.67 4.43
C LEU A 137 -14.32 -39.64 4.22
N LEU A 138 -13.09 -39.23 4.50
CA LEU A 138 -11.91 -40.08 4.35
C LEU A 138 -11.78 -41.14 5.46
N HIS A 139 -12.30 -40.87 6.66
CA HIS A 139 -12.25 -41.83 7.76
C HIS A 139 -13.30 -42.95 7.66
N THR A 140 -14.40 -42.73 6.93
CA THR A 140 -15.45 -43.73 6.72
C THR A 140 -15.15 -44.71 5.58
N ILE A 141 -14.39 -44.28 4.56
CA ILE A 141 -13.95 -45.16 3.46
C ILE A 141 -12.91 -46.18 3.93
N ARG A 142 -12.05 -45.83 4.88
CA ARG A 142 -10.97 -46.71 5.39
C ARG A 142 -11.45 -47.80 6.37
N ILE A 143 -12.72 -47.79 6.78
CA ILE A 143 -13.31 -48.83 7.65
C ILE A 143 -14.10 -49.88 6.82
N ARG A 144 -14.29 -49.65 5.51
CA ARG A 144 -15.09 -50.51 4.63
C ARG A 144 -14.32 -51.17 3.47
N LEU A 145 -12.99 -51.12 3.51
CA LEU A 145 -12.07 -51.86 2.64
C LEU A 145 -11.13 -52.73 3.47
#